data_AF-A0A9D6DPF3-F1
#
_entry.id   AF-A0A9D6DPF3-F1
#
_cell.length_a   1.000
_cell.length_b   1.000
_cell.length_c   1.000
_cell.angle_alpha   90.00
_cell.angle_beta   90.00
_cell.angle_gamma   90.00
#
_symmetry.space_group_name_H-M   'P 1'
#
loop_
_entity.id
_entity.type
_entity.pdbx_description
1 polymer ?
#
loop_
_entity_poly.entity_id
_entity_poly.type
_entity_poly.pdbx_seq_one_letter_code
_entity_poly.pdbx_strand_id
1 'polypeptide(L)'
;KMFKSYAKKYLVKNINYFSYLRNYGELEISKMFSKYPKYFPVFSSCNAAFRIIAPPSPMLRRARWCGNCPKCLFVYMALYPYLNKKELDTIFQKDIFENKKLLPIMKSLIKKGNHKPFECVGTYKESKKAFKLSLEKAKKSGKVPYLLGSI
;
A
#
# COMPACT_ATOMS: atom_id res chain seq x y z
N LYS A 1 22.65 4.63 -6.22
CA LYS A 1 24.02 4.97 -6.66
C LYS A 1 24.51 4.00 -7.75
N MET A 2 24.49 2.67 -7.52
CA MET A 2 24.95 1.67 -8.50
C MET A 2 24.32 1.79 -9.90
N PHE A 3 22.99 1.84 -10.03
CA PHE A 3 22.35 1.96 -11.34
C PHE A 3 22.68 3.27 -12.08
N LYS A 4 22.85 4.38 -11.36
CA LYS A 4 23.25 5.66 -11.96
C LYS A 4 24.65 5.53 -12.60
N SER A 5 25.59 4.92 -11.87
CA SER A 5 26.94 4.67 -12.37
C SER A 5 26.93 3.70 -13.56
N TYR A 6 26.12 2.63 -13.49
CA TYR A 6 25.95 1.68 -14.58
C TYR A 6 25.39 2.35 -15.85
N ALA A 7 24.29 3.11 -15.71
CA ALA A 7 23.66 3.79 -16.83
C ALA A 7 24.61 4.77 -17.53
N LYS A 8 25.37 5.55 -16.74
CA LYS A 8 26.37 6.48 -17.28
C LYS A 8 27.50 5.78 -18.04
N LYS A 9 27.89 4.58 -17.60
CA LYS A 9 28.99 3.81 -18.19
C LYS A 9 28.59 3.02 -19.43
N TYR A 10 27.40 2.42 -19.42
CA TYR A 10 27.02 1.39 -20.41
C TYR A 10 25.78 1.72 -21.25
N LEU A 11 24.95 2.68 -20.84
CA LEU A 11 23.70 2.97 -21.54
C LEU A 11 23.75 4.32 -22.26
N VAL A 12 23.92 5.41 -21.52
CA VAL A 12 23.82 6.76 -22.05
C VAL A 12 24.63 7.74 -21.20
N LYS A 13 25.62 8.39 -21.82
CA LYS A 13 26.57 9.28 -21.14
C LYS A 13 25.96 10.62 -20.73
N ASN A 14 24.98 11.12 -21.50
CA ASN A 14 24.44 12.47 -21.37
C ASN A 14 23.10 12.53 -20.61
N ILE A 15 22.74 11.47 -19.87
CA ILE A 15 21.53 11.43 -19.04
C ILE A 15 21.89 11.26 -17.57
N ASN A 16 21.31 12.10 -16.72
CA ASN A 16 21.44 12.01 -15.27
C ASN A 16 20.29 11.20 -14.67
N TYR A 17 20.49 9.90 -14.44
CA TYR A 17 19.51 9.08 -13.74
C TYR A 17 19.46 9.43 -12.24
N PHE A 18 18.26 9.75 -11.75
CA PHE A 18 17.99 9.93 -10.32
C PHE A 18 16.60 9.40 -9.96
N SER A 19 16.38 9.17 -8.66
CA SER A 19 15.07 8.81 -8.12
C SER A 19 14.90 9.55 -6.79
N TYR A 20 13.96 10.49 -6.76
CA TYR A 20 13.65 11.26 -5.56
C TYR A 20 13.15 10.35 -4.42
N LEU A 21 12.29 9.39 -4.76
CA LEU A 21 11.65 8.50 -3.79
C LEU A 21 12.59 7.43 -3.20
N ARG A 22 13.74 7.14 -3.82
CA ARG A 22 14.63 6.03 -3.40
C ARG A 22 15.20 6.19 -1.98
N ASN A 23 15.24 7.41 -1.46
CA ASN A 23 15.74 7.67 -0.10
C ASN A 23 14.65 7.52 0.97
N TYR A 24 13.41 7.21 0.59
CA TYR A 24 12.27 7.15 1.49
C TYR A 24 11.68 5.74 1.52
N GLY A 25 11.24 5.33 2.71
CA GLY A 25 10.43 4.12 2.87
C GLY A 25 8.98 4.33 2.41
N GLU A 26 8.25 3.23 2.25
CA GLU A 26 6.85 3.22 1.80
C GLU A 26 5.95 4.01 2.75
N LEU A 27 6.22 3.92 4.06
CA LEU A 27 5.45 4.63 5.07
C LEU A 27 5.71 6.14 5.06
N GLU A 28 6.94 6.57 4.74
CA GLU A 28 7.29 7.98 4.59
C GLU A 28 6.66 8.57 3.33
N ILE A 29 6.75 7.83 2.22
CA ILE A 29 6.08 8.18 0.97
C ILE A 29 4.57 8.29 1.18
N SER A 30 3.96 7.36 1.93
CA SER A 30 2.52 7.40 2.25
C SER A 30 2.14 8.64 3.06
N LYS A 31 2.98 9.03 4.04
CA LYS A 31 2.80 10.27 4.82
C LYS A 31 2.96 11.53 3.95
N MET A 32 3.86 11.51 2.97
CA MET A 32 4.02 12.62 2.03
C MET A 32 2.81 12.69 1.08
N PHE A 33 2.39 11.55 0.53
CA PHE A 33 1.26 11.45 -0.39
C PHE A 33 -0.07 11.84 0.26
N SER A 34 -0.24 11.59 1.56
CA SER A 34 -1.45 11.97 2.30
C SER A 34 -1.76 13.48 2.26
N LYS A 35 -0.78 14.32 1.89
CA LYS A 35 -0.93 15.77 1.75
C LYS A 35 -1.47 16.19 0.37
N TYR A 36 -1.76 15.26 -0.53
CA TYR A 36 -2.18 15.54 -1.91
C TYR A 36 -3.56 14.94 -2.24
N PRO A 37 -4.65 15.40 -1.58
CA PRO A 37 -5.98 14.82 -1.74
C PRO A 37 -6.52 14.88 -3.16
N LYS A 38 -6.05 15.82 -3.99
CA LYS A 38 -6.39 15.91 -5.42
C LYS A 38 -6.13 14.63 -6.23
N TYR A 39 -5.24 13.76 -5.75
CA TYR A 39 -4.92 12.51 -6.43
C TYR A 39 -5.68 11.29 -5.90
N PHE A 40 -6.36 11.41 -4.76
CA PHE A 40 -7.08 10.30 -4.12
C PHE A 40 -8.09 9.59 -5.04
N PRO A 41 -8.85 10.28 -5.91
CA PRO A 41 -9.82 9.61 -6.78
C PRO A 41 -9.23 8.82 -7.95
N VAL A 42 -7.96 9.07 -8.31
CA VAL A 42 -7.39 8.58 -9.58
C VAL A 42 -6.26 7.56 -9.40
N PHE A 43 -5.58 7.56 -8.25
CA PHE A 43 -4.44 6.67 -8.04
C PHE A 43 -4.87 5.23 -7.77
N SER A 44 -4.06 4.27 -8.24
CA SER A 44 -4.18 2.87 -7.88
C SER A 44 -2.87 2.12 -8.09
N SER A 45 -2.65 1.08 -7.29
CA SER A 45 -1.60 0.09 -7.51
C SER A 45 -2.17 -1.34 -7.62
N CYS A 46 -3.50 -1.50 -7.56
CA CYS A 46 -4.15 -2.80 -7.49
C CYS A 46 -4.10 -3.55 -8.84
N ASN A 47 -3.20 -4.52 -8.95
CA ASN A 47 -3.08 -5.34 -10.17
C ASN A 47 -4.38 -6.08 -10.54
N ALA A 48 -5.15 -6.53 -9.54
CA ALA A 48 -6.41 -7.24 -9.76
C ALA A 48 -7.46 -6.38 -10.50
N ALA A 49 -7.45 -5.06 -10.32
CA ALA A 49 -8.38 -4.15 -11.01
C ALA A 49 -8.03 -3.94 -12.49
N PHE A 50 -6.81 -4.31 -12.93
CA PHE A 50 -6.29 -4.09 -14.28
C PHE A 50 -5.91 -5.38 -15.01
N ARG A 51 -6.37 -6.56 -14.53
CA ARG A 51 -6.09 -7.84 -15.20
C ARG A 51 -6.68 -7.86 -16.63
N ILE A 52 -5.90 -8.32 -17.61
CA ILE A 52 -6.28 -8.30 -19.03
C ILE A 52 -6.88 -9.63 -19.49
N ILE A 53 -6.24 -10.77 -19.18
CA ILE A 53 -6.63 -12.10 -19.70
C ILE A 53 -7.99 -12.57 -19.16
N ALA A 54 -8.34 -12.15 -17.95
CA ALA A 54 -9.65 -12.39 -17.37
C ALA A 54 -10.08 -11.10 -16.67
N PRO A 55 -10.63 -10.14 -17.45
CA PRO A 55 -10.95 -8.81 -16.97
C PRO A 55 -11.90 -8.89 -15.77
N PRO A 56 -11.65 -8.11 -14.72
CA PRO A 56 -12.61 -7.99 -13.65
C PRO A 56 -13.89 -7.33 -14.17
N SER A 57 -14.99 -7.48 -13.43
CA SER A 57 -16.27 -6.86 -13.79
C SER A 57 -16.10 -5.35 -14.05
N PRO A 58 -16.90 -4.73 -14.94
CA PRO A 58 -16.83 -3.30 -15.20
C PRO A 58 -16.89 -2.44 -13.92
N MET A 59 -17.68 -2.90 -12.94
CA MET A 59 -17.76 -2.31 -11.61
C MET A 59 -16.40 -2.33 -10.89
N LEU A 60 -15.71 -3.48 -10.87
CA LEU A 60 -14.41 -3.60 -10.22
C LEU A 60 -13.30 -2.82 -10.96
N ARG A 61 -13.37 -2.70 -12.30
CA ARG A 61 -12.47 -1.81 -13.07
C ARG A 61 -12.63 -0.34 -12.66
N ARG A 62 -13.88 0.12 -12.47
CA ARG A 62 -14.17 1.49 -12.00
C ARG A 62 -13.75 1.73 -10.55
N ALA A 63 -13.89 0.72 -9.69
CA ALA A 63 -13.52 0.84 -8.27
C ALA A 63 -12.02 1.05 -8.02
N ARG A 64 -11.15 0.75 -9.02
CA ARG A 64 -9.68 0.83 -8.97
C ARG A 64 -8.98 -0.02 -7.90
N TRP A 65 -9.69 -0.45 -6.85
CA TRP A 65 -9.18 -1.21 -5.70
C TRP A 65 -10.09 -2.40 -5.41
N CYS A 66 -9.55 -3.62 -5.54
CA CYS A 66 -10.34 -4.82 -5.26
C CYS A 66 -10.61 -5.04 -3.77
N GLY A 67 -9.78 -4.48 -2.88
CA GLY A 67 -9.91 -4.62 -1.42
C GLY A 67 -9.74 -6.05 -0.88
N ASN A 68 -9.27 -6.96 -1.74
CA ASN A 68 -9.15 -8.39 -1.45
C ASN A 68 -7.73 -8.94 -1.71
N CYS A 69 -6.80 -8.12 -2.21
CA CYS A 69 -5.45 -8.56 -2.54
C CYS A 69 -4.39 -7.98 -1.59
N PRO A 70 -3.18 -8.57 -1.53
CA PRO A 70 -2.07 -8.09 -0.72
C PRO A 70 -1.70 -6.63 -0.97
N LYS A 71 -1.76 -6.18 -2.24
CA LYS A 71 -1.47 -4.78 -2.58
C LYS A 71 -2.49 -3.82 -1.96
N CYS A 72 -3.78 -4.16 -2.01
CA CYS A 72 -4.81 -3.32 -1.39
C CYS A 72 -4.58 -3.20 0.11
N LEU A 73 -4.33 -4.32 0.80
CA LEU A 73 -4.03 -4.32 2.23
C LEU A 73 -2.79 -3.50 2.56
N PHE A 74 -1.73 -3.65 1.78
CA PHE A 74 -0.47 -2.95 2.00
C PHE A 74 -0.64 -1.43 1.88
N VAL A 75 -1.25 -0.94 0.80
CA VAL A 75 -1.44 0.50 0.61
C VAL A 75 -2.43 1.07 1.61
N TYR A 76 -3.49 0.33 1.94
CA TYR A 76 -4.44 0.72 2.99
C TYR A 76 -3.73 0.91 4.33
N MET A 77 -2.94 -0.08 4.79
CA MET A 77 -2.23 0.05 6.07
C MET A 77 -1.16 1.15 6.08
N ALA A 78 -0.56 1.46 4.92
CA ALA A 78 0.48 2.48 4.83
C ALA A 78 -0.12 3.90 4.88
N LEU A 79 -1.33 4.08 4.35
CA LEU A 79 -2.06 5.36 4.37
C LEU A 79 -2.92 5.54 5.62
N TYR A 80 -3.42 4.47 6.22
CA TYR A 80 -4.36 4.50 7.34
C TYR A 80 -3.90 5.39 8.51
N PRO A 81 -2.63 5.40 8.95
CA PRO A 81 -2.20 6.29 10.02
C PRO A 81 -2.41 7.78 9.70
N TYR A 82 -2.38 8.16 8.43
CA TYR A 82 -2.29 9.56 7.98
C TYR A 82 -3.60 10.12 7.41
N LEU A 83 -4.55 9.27 7.03
CA LEU A 83 -5.82 9.68 6.41
C LEU A 83 -7.03 9.42 7.30
N ASN A 84 -7.99 10.34 7.34
CA ASN A 84 -9.25 10.12 8.05
C ASN A 84 -10.16 9.11 7.32
N LYS A 85 -11.27 8.72 7.97
CA LYS A 85 -12.22 7.74 7.42
C LYS A 85 -12.75 8.16 6.04
N LYS A 86 -13.18 9.42 5.88
CA LYS A 86 -13.74 9.95 4.62
C LYS A 86 -12.72 9.92 3.48
N GLU A 87 -11.46 10.24 3.78
CA GLU A 87 -10.37 10.15 2.80
C GLU A 87 -10.09 8.70 2.40
N LEU A 88 -10.03 7.77 3.36
CA LEU A 88 -9.88 6.34 3.07
C LEU A 88 -11.05 5.80 2.25
N ASP A 89 -12.28 6.19 2.57
CA ASP A 89 -13.48 5.78 1.84
C ASP A 89 -13.50 6.35 0.41
N THR A 90 -12.98 7.58 0.21
CA THR A 90 -12.80 8.18 -1.13
C THR A 90 -11.88 7.33 -2.02
N ILE A 91 -10.85 6.72 -1.42
CA ILE A 91 -9.84 5.94 -2.14
C ILE A 91 -10.31 4.50 -2.37
N PHE A 92 -10.73 3.83 -1.30
CA PHE A 92 -10.91 2.38 -1.28
C PHE A 92 -12.38 1.93 -1.32
N GLN A 93 -13.31 2.84 -1.02
CA GLN A 93 -14.77 2.61 -0.97
C GLN A 93 -15.21 1.51 0.02
N LYS A 94 -14.28 0.99 0.83
CA LYS A 94 -14.51 -0.06 1.81
C LYS A 94 -13.43 -0.03 2.88
N ASP A 95 -13.80 -0.49 4.08
CA ASP A 95 -12.82 -0.71 5.15
C ASP A 95 -12.10 -2.04 4.95
N ILE A 96 -10.87 -1.99 4.43
CA ILE A 96 -10.09 -3.20 4.15
C ILE A 96 -9.71 -3.93 5.44
N PHE A 97 -9.60 -3.23 6.57
CA PHE A 97 -9.28 -3.87 7.85
C PHE A 97 -10.45 -4.67 8.45
N GLU A 98 -11.66 -4.56 7.92
CA GLU A 98 -12.78 -5.42 8.31
C GLU A 98 -12.84 -6.74 7.52
N ASN A 99 -12.03 -6.87 6.46
CA ASN A 99 -12.04 -8.06 5.61
C ASN A 99 -11.28 -9.23 6.27
N LYS A 100 -12.01 -10.09 6.97
CA LYS A 100 -11.48 -11.28 7.68
C LYS A 100 -10.64 -12.20 6.79
N LYS A 101 -10.95 -12.28 5.49
CA LYS A 101 -10.22 -13.14 4.53
C LYS A 101 -8.76 -12.70 4.33
N LEU A 102 -8.42 -11.46 4.70
CA LEU A 102 -7.06 -10.93 4.59
C LEU A 102 -6.17 -11.25 5.79
N LEU A 103 -6.68 -11.90 6.83
CA LEU A 103 -5.88 -12.24 8.02
C LEU A 103 -4.61 -13.05 7.70
N PRO A 104 -4.63 -14.09 6.83
CA PRO A 104 -3.41 -14.80 6.44
C PRO A 104 -2.39 -13.88 5.74
N ILE A 105 -2.87 -12.95 4.91
CA ILE A 105 -2.03 -11.98 4.20
C ILE A 105 -1.43 -10.96 5.19
N MET A 106 -2.22 -10.45 6.13
CA MET A 106 -1.69 -9.59 7.19
C MET A 106 -0.55 -10.28 7.93
N LYS A 107 -0.75 -11.55 8.34
CA LYS A 107 0.28 -12.35 9.03
C LYS A 107 1.54 -12.52 8.18
N SER A 108 1.42 -12.73 6.86
CA SER A 108 2.58 -12.84 5.96
C SER A 108 3.30 -11.52 5.71
N LEU A 109 2.63 -10.37 5.89
CA LEU A 109 3.28 -9.06 5.80
C LEU A 109 4.10 -8.70 7.05
N ILE A 110 3.76 -9.24 8.22
CA ILE A 110 4.43 -8.91 9.48
C ILE A 110 5.40 -10.00 9.97
N LYS A 111 5.16 -11.29 9.71
CA LYS A 111 5.99 -12.37 10.28
C LYS A 111 7.07 -12.82 9.30
N LYS A 112 8.33 -12.78 9.75
CA LYS A 112 9.47 -13.40 9.04
C LYS A 112 9.28 -14.92 9.01
N GLY A 113 9.53 -15.56 7.87
CA GLY A 113 9.41 -17.02 7.68
C GLY A 113 8.16 -17.47 6.93
N ASN A 114 7.17 -16.58 6.74
CA ASN A 114 6.07 -16.82 5.80
C ASN A 114 6.44 -16.32 4.40
N HIS A 115 5.87 -16.93 3.36
CA HIS A 115 6.02 -16.43 2.00
C HIS A 115 5.37 -15.05 1.87
N LYS A 116 6.20 -14.01 1.78
CA LYS A 116 5.73 -12.64 1.59
C LYS A 116 5.15 -12.50 0.18
N PRO A 117 3.98 -11.88 0.01
CA PRO A 117 3.40 -11.66 -1.31
C PRO A 117 4.38 -10.92 -2.24
N PHE A 118 4.60 -11.45 -3.44
CA PHE A 118 5.47 -10.86 -4.46
C PHE A 118 5.10 -9.42 -4.82
N GLU A 119 3.82 -9.09 -4.75
CA GLU A 119 3.32 -7.74 -5.08
C GLU A 119 3.73 -6.69 -4.04
N CYS A 120 4.26 -7.07 -2.88
CA CYS A 120 4.58 -6.15 -1.79
C CYS A 120 6.06 -5.75 -1.80
N VAL A 121 6.33 -4.46 -2.01
CA VAL A 121 7.68 -3.88 -2.02
C VAL A 121 8.17 -3.47 -0.62
N GLY A 122 7.27 -3.14 0.32
CA GLY A 122 7.65 -2.68 1.66
C GLY A 122 8.25 -3.77 2.55
N THR A 123 9.17 -3.42 3.44
CA THR A 123 9.84 -4.39 4.32
C THR A 123 8.90 -4.94 5.41
N TYR A 124 9.27 -6.07 6.03
CA TYR A 124 8.56 -6.58 7.22
C TYR A 124 8.55 -5.55 8.36
N LYS A 125 9.66 -4.82 8.53
CA LYS A 125 9.79 -3.78 9.56
C LYS A 125 8.81 -2.64 9.32
N GLU A 126 8.71 -2.15 8.08
CA GLU A 126 7.75 -1.11 7.71
C GLU A 126 6.31 -1.59 7.87
N SER A 127 6.02 -2.81 7.43
CA SER A 127 4.67 -3.39 7.54
C SER A 127 4.22 -3.50 9.01
N LYS A 128 5.09 -4.03 9.89
CA LYS A 128 4.83 -4.05 11.34
C LYS A 128 4.58 -2.65 11.90
N LYS A 129 5.40 -1.67 11.51
CA LYS A 129 5.26 -0.28 11.96
C LYS A 129 3.94 0.34 11.48
N ALA A 130 3.56 0.12 10.22
CA ALA A 130 2.31 0.60 9.65
C ALA A 130 1.09 0.04 10.39
N PHE A 131 1.06 -1.27 10.65
CA PHE A 131 0.00 -1.91 11.43
C PHE A 131 -0.06 -1.39 12.88
N LYS A 132 1.09 -1.22 13.54
CA LYS A 132 1.13 -0.66 14.91
C LYS A 132 0.55 0.76 14.97
N LEU A 133 0.98 1.65 14.08
CA LEU A 133 0.44 3.02 14.01
C LEU A 133 -1.05 3.03 13.68
N SER A 134 -1.50 2.11 12.83
CA SER A 134 -2.91 1.96 12.50
C SER A 134 -3.73 1.52 13.72
N LEU A 135 -3.23 0.56 14.50
CA LEU A 135 -3.87 0.12 15.75
C LEU A 135 -3.94 1.25 16.78
N GLU A 136 -2.87 2.01 16.97
CA GLU A 136 -2.85 3.17 17.87
C GLU A 136 -3.89 4.22 17.48
N LYS A 137 -4.03 4.51 16.18
CA LYS A 137 -5.07 5.40 15.66
C LYS A 137 -6.48 4.85 15.91
N ALA A 138 -6.70 3.58 15.59
CA ALA A 138 -8.00 2.93 15.74
C ALA A 138 -8.46 2.92 17.21
N LYS A 139 -7.55 2.64 18.14
CA LYS A 139 -7.80 2.71 19.59
C LYS A 139 -8.24 4.10 20.04
N LYS A 140 -7.58 5.16 19.55
CA LYS A 140 -7.97 6.55 19.85
C LYS A 140 -9.37 6.91 19.33
N SER A 141 -9.80 6.32 18.21
CA SER A 141 -11.15 6.51 17.67
C SER A 141 -12.23 5.64 18.32
N GLY A 142 -11.88 4.77 19.28
CA GLY A 142 -12.83 3.89 19.97
C GLY A 142 -13.37 2.71 19.14
N LYS A 143 -12.96 2.56 17.88
CA LYS A 143 -13.34 1.44 17.01
C LYS A 143 -12.09 0.78 16.45
N VAL A 144 -11.89 -0.49 16.80
CA VAL A 144 -10.78 -1.32 16.29
C VAL A 144 -11.32 -2.33 15.27
N PRO A 145 -10.99 -2.16 13.98
CA PRO A 145 -11.34 -3.13 12.92
C PRO A 145 -10.77 -4.52 13.17
N TYR A 146 -11.44 -5.54 12.62
CA TYR A 146 -11.10 -6.96 12.86
C TYR A 146 -9.60 -7.30 12.68
N LEU A 147 -8.98 -6.88 11.57
CA LEU A 147 -7.58 -7.20 11.29
C LEU A 147 -6.65 -6.55 12.33
N LEU A 148 -6.91 -5.30 12.71
CA LEU A 148 -6.08 -4.59 13.69
C LEU A 148 -6.21 -5.20 15.10
N GLY A 149 -7.39 -5.71 15.45
CA GLY A 149 -7.60 -6.46 16.70
C GLY A 149 -6.96 -7.86 16.71
N SER A 150 -6.47 -8.33 15.57
CA SER A 150 -5.86 -9.65 15.39
C SER A 150 -4.33 -9.62 15.27
N ILE A 151 -3.71 -8.46 15.56
CA ILE A 151 -2.25 -8.22 15.52
C ILE A 151 -1.55 -8.85 16.72
#